data_AF-A0A6C0EMC9-F1
#
_entry.id   AF-A0A6C0EMC9-F1
#
_cell.length_a   1.000
_cell.length_b   1.000
_cell.length_c   1.000
_cell.angle_alpha   90.00
_cell.angle_beta   90.00
_cell.angle_gamma   90.00
#
_symmetry.space_group_name_H-M   'P 1'
#
loop_
_entity.id
_entity.type
_entity.pdbx_description
1 polymer ?
#
loop_
_entity_poly.entity_id
_entity_poly.type
_entity_poly.pdbx_seq_one_letter_code
_entity_poly.pdbx_strand_id
1 'polypeptide(L)'
;MNMQQFTSDIVTETYLNNSHYQVIYNDLEIIVGNKISMRLCNSELVDYFEKHKLVENEKCMEYICSKNELFNNIYTDHYKKNKKDFELMTTLESMCQCWLMYLYH
;
A
#
# COMPACT_ATOMS: atom_id res chain seq x y z
N MET A 1 11.00 29.42 22.04
CA MET A 1 10.03 28.40 21.58
C MET A 1 9.95 27.33 22.65
N ASN A 2 8.74 27.03 23.16
CA ASN A 2 8.54 26.07 24.24
C ASN A 2 8.51 24.64 23.69
N MET A 3 9.23 23.71 24.34
CA MET A 3 9.20 22.27 24.00
C MET A 3 7.79 21.67 23.99
N GLN A 4 6.89 22.17 24.86
CA GLN A 4 5.50 21.71 24.94
C GLN A 4 4.68 21.98 23.66
N GLN A 5 4.96 23.08 22.97
CA GLN A 5 4.28 23.44 21.72
C GLN A 5 4.79 22.58 20.55
N PHE A 6 6.09 22.29 20.54
CA PHE A 6 6.71 21.44 19.52
C PHE A 6 6.19 19.99 19.60
N THR A 7 5.95 19.49 20.82
CA THR A 7 5.39 18.15 21.03
C THR A 7 3.91 18.04 20.62
N SER A 8 3.10 19.09 20.80
CA SER A 8 1.68 19.05 20.40
C SER A 8 1.52 19.02 18.87
N ASP A 9 2.36 19.78 18.17
CA ASP A 9 2.26 19.93 16.72
C ASP A 9 2.69 18.63 16.02
N ILE A 10 3.76 17.98 16.49
CA ILE A 10 4.22 16.67 16.00
C ILE A 10 3.17 15.57 16.24
N VAL A 11 2.54 15.54 17.42
CA VAL A 11 1.50 14.55 17.75
C VAL A 11 0.27 14.73 16.86
N THR A 12 -0.11 15.98 16.58
CA THR A 12 -1.25 16.29 15.72
C THR A 12 -0.98 15.88 14.27
N GLU A 13 0.20 16.19 13.73
CA GLU A 13 0.60 15.80 12.38
C GLU A 13 0.68 14.28 12.22
N THR A 14 1.23 13.58 13.21
CA THR A 14 1.30 12.10 13.23
C THR A 14 -0.09 11.48 13.26
N TYR A 15 -1.00 12.03 14.07
CA TYR A 15 -2.37 11.54 14.17
C TYR A 15 -3.17 11.76 12.87
N LEU A 16 -3.05 12.95 12.27
CA LEU A 16 -3.70 13.28 11.00
C LEU A 16 -3.19 12.39 9.85
N ASN A 17 -1.88 12.16 9.78
CA ASN A 17 -1.28 11.28 8.78
C ASN A 17 -1.76 9.83 8.96
N ASN A 18 -1.81 9.31 10.19
CA ASN A 18 -2.32 7.97 10.47
C ASN A 18 -3.80 7.82 10.12
N SER A 19 -4.61 8.85 10.34
CA SER A 19 -6.02 8.87 9.93
C SER A 19 -6.15 8.79 8.41
N HIS A 20 -5.36 9.57 7.68
CA HIS A 20 -5.34 9.53 6.22
C HIS A 20 -4.88 8.18 5.67
N TYR A 21 -3.81 7.60 6.23
CA TYR A 21 -3.33 6.28 5.80
C TYR A 21 -4.32 5.15 6.13
N GLN A 22 -5.09 5.28 7.21
CA GLN A 22 -6.18 4.35 7.52
C GLN A 22 -7.28 4.41 6.44
N VAL A 23 -7.62 5.59 5.93
CA VAL A 23 -8.59 5.72 4.82
C VAL A 23 -8.06 5.02 3.57
N ILE A 24 -6.81 5.28 3.19
CA ILE A 24 -6.16 4.60 2.05
C ILE A 24 -6.17 3.08 2.24
N TYR A 25 -5.83 2.59 3.44
CA TYR A 25 -5.82 1.17 3.73
C TYR A 25 -7.22 0.55 3.60
N ASN A 26 -8.26 1.23 4.11
CA ASN A 26 -9.64 0.77 3.98
C ASN A 26 -10.11 0.72 2.51
N ASP A 27 -9.73 1.72 1.71
CA ASP A 27 -10.02 1.75 0.28
C ASP A 27 -9.36 0.56 -0.43
N LEU A 28 -8.10 0.26 -0.10
CA LEU A 28 -7.40 -0.92 -0.63
C LEU A 28 -8.12 -2.21 -0.24
N GLU A 29 -8.59 -2.35 1.00
CA GLU A 29 -9.38 -3.53 1.42
C GLU A 29 -10.67 -3.70 0.62
N ILE A 30 -11.34 -2.60 0.28
CA ILE A 30 -12.53 -2.61 -0.58
C ILE A 30 -12.15 -3.06 -2.01
N ILE A 31 -11.07 -2.50 -2.57
CA ILE A 31 -10.63 -2.82 -3.93
C ILE A 31 -10.23 -4.30 -4.03
N VAL A 32 -9.36 -4.79 -3.14
CA VAL A 32 -8.90 -6.19 -3.20
C VAL A 32 -10.05 -7.17 -2.96
N GLY A 33 -11.02 -6.81 -2.12
CA GLY A 33 -12.20 -7.62 -1.81
C GLY A 33 -13.31 -7.62 -2.87
N ASN A 34 -13.19 -6.83 -3.93
CA ASN A 34 -14.24 -6.73 -4.93
C ASN A 34 -14.21 -7.88 -5.96
N LYS A 35 -15.31 -8.07 -6.69
CA LYS A 35 -15.45 -9.19 -7.65
C LYS A 35 -14.46 -9.14 -8.82
N ILE A 36 -13.95 -7.97 -9.18
CA ILE A 36 -13.00 -7.79 -10.27
C ILE A 36 -11.63 -8.30 -9.81
N SER A 37 -11.18 -7.86 -8.63
CA SER A 37 -9.96 -8.31 -7.97
C SER A 37 -9.97 -9.81 -7.66
N MET A 38 -11.10 -10.35 -7.19
CA MET A 38 -11.27 -11.80 -6.96
C MET A 38 -11.15 -12.64 -8.24
N ARG A 39 -11.29 -12.03 -9.42
CA ARG A 39 -11.04 -12.66 -10.73
C ARG A 39 -9.62 -12.42 -11.23
N LEU A 40 -8.73 -12.00 -10.34
CA LEU A 40 -7.34 -11.67 -10.62
C LEU A 40 -7.14 -10.51 -11.59
N CYS A 41 -8.13 -9.64 -11.76
CA CYS A 41 -7.97 -8.42 -12.53
C CYS A 41 -7.41 -7.32 -11.62
N ASN A 42 -6.16 -6.90 -11.87
CA ASN A 42 -5.43 -5.95 -11.03
C ASN A 42 -5.60 -4.48 -11.45
N SER A 43 -6.34 -4.18 -12.52
CA SER A 43 -6.37 -2.85 -13.13
C SER A 43 -6.79 -1.75 -12.15
N GLU A 44 -7.87 -1.97 -11.40
CA GLU A 44 -8.38 -0.99 -10.43
C GLU A 44 -7.39 -0.77 -9.27
N LEU A 45 -6.69 -1.82 -8.85
CA LEU A 45 -5.67 -1.74 -7.81
C LEU A 45 -4.45 -0.96 -8.29
N VAL A 46 -3.98 -1.23 -9.52
CA VAL A 46 -2.87 -0.51 -10.15
C VAL A 46 -3.23 0.98 -10.32
N ASP A 47 -4.40 1.27 -10.89
CA ASP A 47 -4.90 2.64 -11.08
C ASP A 47 -4.95 3.42 -9.75
N TYR A 48 -5.36 2.77 -8.66
CA TYR A 48 -5.41 3.39 -7.34
C TYR A 48 -4.00 3.71 -6.83
N PHE A 49 -3.05 2.78 -6.95
CA PHE A 49 -1.66 3.03 -6.56
C PHE A 49 -1.02 4.19 -7.32
N GLU A 50 -1.24 4.27 -8.63
CA GLU A 50 -0.71 5.33 -9.49
C GLU A 50 -1.34 6.69 -9.18
N LYS A 51 -2.68 6.74 -9.12
CA LYS A 51 -3.45 7.96 -8.84
C LYS A 51 -3.05 8.59 -7.51
N HIS A 52 -2.81 7.76 -6.50
CA HIS A 52 -2.44 8.21 -5.16
C HIS A 52 -0.92 8.22 -4.92
N LYS A 53 -0.11 7.88 -5.92
CA LYS A 53 1.36 7.82 -5.85
C LYS A 53 1.86 7.05 -4.63
N LEU A 54 1.20 5.93 -4.31
CA LEU A 54 1.42 5.25 -3.03
C LEU A 54 2.86 4.76 -2.87
N VAL A 55 3.44 4.20 -3.94
CA VAL A 55 4.83 3.69 -3.93
C VAL A 55 5.85 4.80 -3.63
N GLU A 56 5.58 6.03 -4.06
CA GLU A 56 6.43 7.20 -3.80
C GLU A 56 6.28 7.72 -2.35
N ASN A 57 5.23 7.30 -1.64
CA ASN A 57 4.91 7.73 -0.29
C ASN A 57 5.36 6.68 0.74
N GLU A 58 6.64 6.75 1.13
CA GLU A 58 7.28 5.79 2.04
C GLU A 58 6.50 5.58 3.35
N LYS A 59 6.04 6.66 3.99
CA LYS A 59 5.26 6.57 5.25
C LYS A 59 3.94 5.85 5.07
N CYS A 60 3.26 6.07 3.95
CA CYS A 60 2.01 5.36 3.64
C CYS A 60 2.30 3.88 3.39
N MET A 61 3.36 3.55 2.66
CA MET A 61 3.75 2.16 2.41
C MET A 61 4.16 1.43 3.68
N GLU A 62 4.92 2.08 4.57
CA GLU A 62 5.22 1.55 5.91
C GLU A 62 3.95 1.26 6.70
N TYR A 63 2.98 2.18 6.66
CA TYR A 63 1.70 2.00 7.30
C TYR A 63 0.95 0.77 6.74
N ILE A 64 0.78 0.68 5.42
CA ILE A 64 0.09 -0.44 4.77
C ILE A 64 0.81 -1.77 5.10
N CYS A 65 2.14 -1.80 5.03
CA CYS A 65 2.95 -2.97 5.38
C CYS A 65 2.80 -3.36 6.86
N SER A 66 2.63 -2.39 7.77
CA SER A 66 2.41 -2.66 9.19
C SER A 66 1.04 -3.29 9.48
N LYS A 67 0.06 -3.07 8.58
CA LYS A 67 -1.31 -3.60 8.70
C LYS A 67 -1.50 -4.97 8.08
N ASN A 68 -0.71 -5.30 7.05
CA ASN A 68 -0.89 -6.51 6.27
C ASN A 68 0.44 -7.20 6.01
N GLU A 69 0.72 -8.27 6.78
CA GLU A 69 1.98 -9.03 6.68
C GLU A 69 2.16 -9.69 5.30
N LEU A 70 1.08 -10.19 4.70
CA LEU A 70 1.11 -10.76 3.35
C LEU A 70 1.58 -9.70 2.35
N PHE A 71 0.96 -8.53 2.36
CA PHE A 71 1.33 -7.42 1.51
C PHE A 71 2.77 -6.96 1.77
N ASN A 72 3.20 -6.85 3.03
CA ASN A 72 4.56 -6.48 3.39
C ASN A 72 5.61 -7.42 2.75
N ASN A 73 5.35 -8.73 2.74
CA ASN A 73 6.23 -9.71 2.11
C ASN A 73 6.29 -9.50 0.60
N ILE A 74 5.14 -9.27 -0.04
CA ILE A 74 5.04 -9.03 -1.49
C ILE A 74 5.76 -7.73 -1.87
N TYR A 75 5.48 -6.62 -1.17
CA TYR A 75 6.12 -5.33 -1.39
C TYR A 75 7.64 -5.42 -1.21
N THR A 76 8.09 -6.12 -0.16
CA THR A 76 9.51 -6.34 0.09
C THR A 76 10.19 -7.09 -1.06
N ASP A 77 9.54 -8.11 -1.62
CA ASP A 77 10.13 -8.91 -2.69
C ASP A 77 10.22 -8.15 -4.03
N HIS A 78 9.25 -7.28 -4.32
CA HIS A 78 9.20 -6.49 -5.55
C HIS A 78 10.05 -5.21 -5.45
N TYR A 79 9.91 -4.42 -4.38
CA TYR A 79 10.52 -3.08 -4.30
C TYR A 79 11.77 -2.97 -3.42
N LYS A 80 11.93 -3.82 -2.39
CA LYS A 80 13.11 -3.77 -1.51
C LYS A 80 14.23 -4.71 -1.96
N LYS A 81 13.85 -5.90 -2.44
CA LYS A 81 14.79 -6.93 -2.92
C LYS A 81 14.95 -6.92 -4.43
N ASN A 82 14.07 -6.25 -5.18
CA ASN A 82 14.10 -6.05 -6.64
C ASN A 82 14.30 -7.35 -7.44
N LYS A 83 13.63 -8.44 -7.05
CA LYS A 83 13.96 -9.81 -7.49
C LYS A 83 12.78 -10.66 -7.96
N LYS A 84 11.55 -10.13 -8.04
CA LYS A 84 10.35 -10.94 -8.36
C LYS A 84 9.33 -10.24 -9.28
N ASP A 85 9.78 -9.68 -10.39
CA ASP A 85 8.83 -9.14 -11.38
C ASP A 85 8.49 -10.20 -12.45
N PHE A 86 7.22 -10.29 -12.84
CA PHE A 86 6.81 -11.07 -14.00
C PHE A 86 7.32 -10.42 -15.29
N GLU A 87 7.82 -11.22 -16.22
CA GLU A 87 8.55 -10.77 -17.44
C GLU A 87 7.77 -9.79 -18.33
N LEU A 88 6.44 -9.76 -18.22
CA LEU A 88 5.55 -8.91 -19.03
C LEU A 88 4.74 -7.90 -18.20
N MET A 89 5.18 -7.61 -16.98
CA MET A 89 4.51 -6.67 -16.08
C MET A 89 5.52 -5.66 -15.53
N THR A 90 5.07 -4.43 -15.31
CA THR A 90 5.81 -3.50 -14.45
C THR A 90 5.90 -4.05 -13.03
N THR A 91 6.86 -3.55 -12.24
CA THR A 91 6.99 -3.92 -10.82
C THR A 91 5.69 -3.68 -10.04
N LEU A 92 4.95 -2.61 -10.37
CA LEU A 92 3.66 -2.29 -9.74
C LEU A 92 2.60 -3.34 -10.11
N GLU A 93 2.42 -3.60 -11.41
CA GLU A 93 1.47 -4.61 -11.89
C GLU A 93 1.79 -5.99 -11.31
N SER A 94 3.07 -6.36 -11.28
CA SER A 94 3.54 -7.64 -10.73
C SER A 94 3.23 -7.74 -9.22
N MET A 95 3.52 -6.68 -8.46
CA MET A 95 3.22 -6.63 -7.02
C MET A 95 1.71 -6.75 -6.76
N CYS A 96 0.91 -5.96 -7.47
CA CYS A 96 -0.55 -5.99 -7.38
C CYS A 96 -1.10 -7.37 -7.79
N GLN A 97 -0.57 -7.97 -8.85
CA GLN A 97 -0.97 -9.29 -9.32
C GLN A 97 -0.63 -10.36 -8.29
N CYS A 98 0.57 -10.34 -7.73
CA CYS A 98 0.97 -11.25 -6.65
C CYS A 98 0.05 -11.12 -5.44
N TRP A 99 -0.34 -9.91 -5.06
CA TRP A 99 -1.27 -9.71 -3.94
C TRP A 99 -2.62 -10.37 -4.19
N LEU A 100 -3.20 -10.15 -5.37
CA LEU A 100 -4.47 -10.81 -5.72
C LEU A 100 -4.32 -12.32 -5.82
N MET A 101 -3.23 -12.82 -6.39
CA MET A 101 -2.95 -14.26 -6.45
C MET A 101 -2.91 -14.87 -5.06
N TYR A 102 -2.08 -14.35 -4.14
CA TYR A 102 -1.97 -14.92 -2.79
C TYR A 102 -3.24 -14.82 -1.95
N LEU A 103 -4.13 -13.85 -2.23
CA LEU A 103 -5.40 -13.74 -1.53
C LEU A 103 -6.42 -14.82 -1.96
N TYR A 104 -6.33 -15.29 -3.21
CA TYR A 104 -7.40 -16.08 -3.82
C TYR A 104 -6.95 -17.43 -4.43
N HIS A 105 -5.64 -17.70 -4.49
CA HIS A 105 -5.03 -18.88 -5.14
C HIS A 105 -3.73 -19.34 -4.45
#